data_AF-A0A2W7NHF5-F1
#
_entry.id   AF-A0A2W7NHF5-F1
#
_cell.length_a   1.000
_cell.length_b   1.000
_cell.length_c   1.000
_cell.angle_alpha   90.00
_cell.angle_beta   90.00
_cell.angle_gamma   90.00
#
_symmetry.space_group_name_H-M   'P 1'
#
loop_
_entity.id
_entity.type
_entity.pdbx_description
1 polymer ?
#
loop_
_entity_poly.entity_id
_entity_poly.type
_entity_poly.pdbx_seq_one_letter_code
_entity_poly.pdbx_strand_id
1 'polypeptide(L)'
;MKAVLPILAILAGPASAQESLPVLDLGRIEACFDAAPPESGLPACLGNAANACMEASSDGETTAGSANCVAAETGVWEALMNEEYRSTRSFLGDLDQDGAPAGARADALGSAQRTWLAFRDAECGLRYLRWQDGTIRSVIFASCMLDLTAERALALRDMRESSD
;
A
#
# COMPACT_ATOMS: atom_id res chain seq x y z
N MET A 1 -24.08 61.42 27.60
CA MET A 1 -23.32 60.33 28.24
C MET A 1 -24.12 59.03 28.14
N LYS A 2 -23.77 58.14 27.22
CA LYS A 2 -24.13 56.71 27.25
C LYS A 2 -23.01 55.96 26.53
N ALA A 3 -22.38 55.04 27.25
CA ALA A 3 -21.10 54.42 26.95
C ALA A 3 -21.19 53.46 25.76
N VAL A 4 -20.16 53.47 24.91
CA VAL A 4 -19.94 52.49 23.84
C VAL A 4 -19.01 51.42 24.41
N LEU A 5 -19.49 50.17 24.48
CA LEU A 5 -18.70 49.01 24.88
C LEU A 5 -18.08 48.39 23.60
N PRO A 6 -16.75 48.16 23.51
CA PRO A 6 -16.17 47.55 22.32
C PRO A 6 -16.33 46.02 22.39
N ILE A 7 -16.84 45.44 21.30
CA ILE A 7 -16.89 44.00 21.07
C ILE A 7 -15.48 43.56 20.62
N LEU A 8 -14.83 42.73 21.43
CA LEU A 8 -13.56 42.08 21.11
C LEU A 8 -13.83 40.91 20.13
N ALA A 9 -13.51 41.09 18.85
CA ALA A 9 -13.60 40.04 17.85
C ALA A 9 -12.38 39.10 17.96
N ILE A 10 -12.61 37.87 18.42
CA ILE A 10 -11.60 36.80 18.39
C ILE A 10 -11.63 36.19 16.99
N LEU A 11 -10.65 36.54 16.16
CA LEU A 11 -10.39 35.85 14.89
C LEU A 11 -9.69 34.52 15.19
N ALA A 12 -10.48 33.45 15.33
CA ALA A 12 -9.96 32.09 15.27
C ALA A 12 -9.62 31.78 13.80
N GLY A 13 -8.33 31.86 13.45
CA GLY A 13 -7.85 31.36 12.16
C GLY A 13 -7.97 29.84 12.08
N PRO A 14 -8.09 29.25 10.87
CA PRO A 14 -8.07 27.81 10.73
C PRO A 14 -6.66 27.33 11.09
N ALA A 15 -6.56 26.51 12.13
CA ALA A 15 -5.36 25.71 12.39
C ALA A 15 -5.32 24.60 11.34
N SER A 16 -4.67 24.87 10.20
CA SER A 16 -4.27 23.80 9.31
C SER A 16 -3.10 23.08 9.97
N ALA A 17 -3.41 22.03 10.74
CA ALA A 17 -2.43 20.99 11.02
C ALA A 17 -2.17 20.25 9.70
N GLN A 18 -1.32 20.81 8.82
CA GLN A 18 -0.59 19.99 7.87
C GLN A 18 0.42 19.22 8.70
N GLU A 19 -0.04 18.13 9.31
CA GLU A 19 0.85 17.04 9.70
C GLU A 19 1.43 16.54 8.39
N SER A 20 2.62 17.04 8.06
CA SER A 20 3.33 16.72 6.85
C SER A 20 3.53 15.22 6.84
N LEU A 21 2.71 14.49 6.08
CA LEU A 21 2.98 13.10 5.79
C LEU A 21 4.42 13.04 5.27
N PRO A 22 5.26 12.16 5.81
CA PRO A 22 6.66 12.09 5.48
C PRO A 22 6.88 11.96 3.97
N VAL A 23 7.91 12.65 3.49
CA VAL A 23 8.30 12.67 2.07
C VAL A 23 8.70 11.26 1.65
N LEU A 24 7.74 10.52 1.11
CA LEU A 24 7.97 9.18 0.57
C LEU A 24 8.61 9.32 -0.82
N ASP A 25 9.73 8.64 -1.03
CA ASP A 25 10.42 8.58 -2.33
C ASP A 25 9.71 7.56 -3.24
N LEU A 26 8.74 8.04 -4.03
CA LEU A 26 7.97 7.20 -4.95
C LEU A 26 8.86 6.51 -5.99
N GLY A 27 9.87 7.22 -6.50
CA GLY A 27 10.79 6.69 -7.50
C GLY A 27 11.61 5.51 -6.97
N ARG A 28 11.92 5.48 -5.67
CA ARG A 28 12.55 4.32 -5.03
C ARG A 28 11.65 3.08 -5.04
N ILE A 29 10.35 3.26 -4.83
CA ILE A 29 9.39 2.15 -4.77
C ILE A 29 9.16 1.60 -6.18
N GLU A 30 8.97 2.47 -7.16
CA GLU A 30 8.85 2.08 -8.58
C GLU A 30 10.11 1.35 -9.06
N ALA A 31 11.31 1.90 -8.79
CA ALA A 31 12.56 1.23 -9.13
C ALA A 31 12.73 -0.12 -8.41
N CYS A 32 12.21 -0.26 -7.18
CA CYS A 32 12.22 -1.52 -6.46
C CYS A 32 11.32 -2.57 -7.14
N PHE A 33 10.12 -2.15 -7.55
CA PHE A 33 9.20 -2.98 -8.32
C PHE A 33 9.82 -3.42 -9.65
N ASP A 34 10.35 -2.49 -10.44
CA ASP A 34 10.92 -2.77 -11.76
C ASP A 34 12.15 -3.69 -11.69
N ALA A 35 12.98 -3.55 -10.65
CA ALA A 35 14.20 -4.35 -10.49
C ALA A 35 13.95 -5.73 -9.85
N ALA A 36 12.75 -6.01 -9.35
CA ALA A 36 12.45 -7.28 -8.70
C ALA A 36 12.46 -8.43 -9.73
N PRO A 37 13.30 -9.47 -9.55
CA PRO A 37 13.34 -10.59 -10.48
C PRO A 37 12.03 -11.40 -10.42
N PRO A 38 11.55 -11.94 -11.56
CA PRO A 38 10.36 -12.79 -11.57
C PRO A 38 10.50 -13.98 -10.63
N GLU A 39 9.39 -14.36 -10.00
CA GLU A 39 9.28 -15.55 -9.11
C GLU A 39 10.26 -15.56 -7.91
N SER A 40 10.89 -14.43 -7.57
CA SER A 40 11.92 -14.36 -6.51
C SER A 40 11.38 -14.09 -5.10
N GLY A 41 10.06 -13.92 -4.95
CA GLY A 41 9.41 -13.51 -3.71
C GLY A 41 9.50 -12.01 -3.46
N LEU A 42 9.56 -11.59 -2.20
CA LEU A 42 9.67 -10.18 -1.83
C LEU A 42 11.06 -9.62 -2.20
N PRO A 43 11.13 -8.45 -2.86
CA PRO A 43 12.40 -7.89 -3.28
C PRO A 43 13.15 -7.33 -2.06
N ALA A 44 14.48 -7.43 -2.08
CA ALA A 44 15.33 -6.97 -0.97
C ALA A 44 15.23 -5.46 -0.68
N CYS A 45 14.65 -4.69 -1.60
CA CYS A 45 14.43 -3.26 -1.46
C CYS A 45 13.08 -2.89 -0.82
N LEU A 46 12.19 -3.86 -0.58
CA LEU A 46 10.90 -3.64 0.05
C LEU A 46 11.08 -3.04 1.46
N GLY A 47 10.36 -1.97 1.77
CA GLY A 47 10.46 -1.27 3.05
C GLY A 47 11.54 -0.18 3.08
N ASN A 48 12.39 -0.05 2.06
CA ASN A 48 13.44 0.98 2.05
C ASN A 48 12.88 2.41 1.98
N ALA A 49 11.69 2.61 1.42
CA ALA A 49 11.06 3.92 1.42
C ALA A 49 10.45 4.25 2.78
N ALA A 50 9.83 3.26 3.44
CA ALA A 50 9.34 3.35 4.80
C ALA A 50 10.47 3.59 5.81
N ASN A 51 11.62 2.93 5.66
CA ASN A 51 12.79 3.16 6.51
C ASN A 51 13.31 4.60 6.37
N ALA A 52 13.48 5.09 5.13
CA ALA A 52 13.90 6.47 4.91
C ALA A 52 12.87 7.50 5.42
N CYS A 53 11.58 7.16 5.31
CA CYS A 53 10.49 7.92 5.91
C CYS A 53 10.62 8.01 7.43
N MET A 54 10.95 6.91 8.11
CA MET A 54 11.15 6.88 9.56
C MET A 54 12.37 7.74 9.96
N GLU A 55 13.48 7.61 9.24
CA GLU A 55 14.71 8.38 9.49
C GLU A 55 14.51 9.90 9.31
N ALA A 56 13.65 10.30 8.37
CA ALA A 56 13.37 11.69 8.08
C ALA A 56 12.33 12.33 9.02
N SER A 57 11.62 11.54 9.83
CA SER A 57 10.48 11.99 10.64
C SER A 57 10.86 12.13 12.12
N SER A 58 10.39 13.20 12.77
CA SER A 58 10.65 13.40 14.21
C SER A 58 9.97 12.38 15.12
N ASP A 59 8.96 11.67 14.61
CA ASP A 59 8.22 10.61 15.29
C ASP A 59 8.40 9.22 14.64
N GLY A 60 9.31 9.08 13.66
CA GLY A 60 9.46 7.87 12.86
C GLY A 60 9.83 6.60 13.63
N GLU A 61 10.53 6.75 14.77
CA GLU A 61 10.87 5.65 15.67
C GLU A 61 9.73 5.28 16.65
N THR A 62 8.68 6.10 16.73
CA THR A 62 7.51 5.75 17.52
C THR A 62 6.72 4.64 16.82
N THR A 63 6.02 3.81 17.59
CA THR A 63 5.17 2.76 17.01
C THR A 63 4.14 3.30 16.00
N ALA A 64 3.61 4.50 16.26
CA ALA A 64 2.66 5.15 15.36
C ALA A 64 3.37 5.66 14.09
N GLY A 65 4.48 6.39 14.22
CA GLY A 65 5.25 6.89 13.09
C GLY A 65 5.78 5.78 12.19
N SER A 66 6.33 4.71 12.77
CA SER A 66 6.78 3.54 12.00
C SER A 66 5.62 2.89 11.24
N ALA A 67 4.47 2.67 11.89
CA ALA A 67 3.30 2.10 11.22
C ALA A 67 2.78 3.00 10.09
N ASN A 68 2.80 4.32 10.28
CA ASN A 68 2.41 5.30 9.26
C ASN A 68 3.34 5.27 8.05
N CYS A 69 4.66 5.21 8.27
CA CYS A 69 5.64 5.10 7.18
C CYS A 69 5.46 3.82 6.36
N VAL A 70 5.26 2.67 7.02
CA VAL A 70 5.01 1.40 6.34
C VAL A 70 3.67 1.42 5.59
N ALA A 71 2.63 1.99 6.18
CA ALA A 71 1.34 2.15 5.51
C ALA A 71 1.42 3.09 4.29
N ALA A 72 2.22 4.15 4.36
CA ALA A 72 2.45 5.04 3.23
C ALA A 72 3.14 4.31 2.06
N GLU A 73 4.19 3.53 2.33
CA GLU A 73 4.82 2.69 1.29
C GLU A 73 3.83 1.66 0.74
N THR A 74 3.03 1.02 1.62
CA THR A 74 1.97 0.09 1.21
C THR A 74 1.01 0.72 0.21
N GLY A 75 0.61 1.98 0.42
CA GLY A 75 -0.29 2.68 -0.50
C GLY A 75 0.27 2.81 -1.94
N VAL A 76 1.59 2.93 -2.08
CA VAL A 76 2.24 2.95 -3.41
C VAL A 76 2.25 1.55 -4.02
N TRP A 77 2.57 0.52 -3.24
CA TRP A 77 2.47 -0.87 -3.69
C TRP A 77 1.03 -1.28 -4.05
N GLU A 78 0.01 -0.75 -3.36
CA GLU A 78 -1.39 -0.96 -3.72
C GLU A 78 -1.74 -0.30 -5.06
N ALA A 79 -1.18 0.89 -5.36
CA ALA A 79 -1.35 1.53 -6.66
C ALA A 79 -0.75 0.69 -7.78
N LEU A 80 0.50 0.21 -7.60
CA LEU A 80 1.18 -0.71 -8.52
C LEU A 80 0.37 -2.01 -8.69
N MET A 81 -0.04 -2.66 -7.60
CA MET A 81 -0.86 -3.88 -7.66
C MET A 81 -2.15 -3.68 -8.46
N ASN A 82 -2.83 -2.54 -8.30
CA ASN A 82 -4.07 -2.27 -9.03
C ASN A 82 -3.83 -1.99 -10.51
N GLU A 83 -2.72 -1.35 -10.86
CA GLU A 83 -2.28 -1.19 -12.24
C GLU A 83 -1.98 -2.54 -12.89
N GLU A 84 -1.15 -3.35 -12.23
CA GLU A 84 -0.78 -4.68 -12.67
C GLU A 84 -2.00 -5.60 -12.79
N TYR A 85 -2.97 -5.51 -11.88
CA TYR A 85 -4.23 -6.23 -11.99
C TYR A 85 -5.00 -5.88 -13.27
N ARG A 86 -5.10 -4.58 -13.62
CA ARG A 86 -5.80 -4.15 -14.84
C ARG A 86 -5.07 -4.64 -16.08
N SER A 87 -3.76 -4.47 -16.13
CA SER A 87 -2.91 -4.89 -17.25
C SER A 87 -2.95 -6.41 -17.46
N THR A 88 -2.76 -7.20 -16.40
CA THR A 88 -2.83 -8.67 -16.48
C THR A 88 -4.22 -9.17 -16.81
N ARG A 89 -5.27 -8.54 -16.26
CA ARG A 89 -6.64 -8.93 -16.61
C ARG A 89 -6.96 -8.69 -18.08
N SER A 90 -6.48 -7.59 -18.67
CA SER A 90 -6.62 -7.35 -20.11
C SER A 90 -5.87 -8.40 -20.92
N PHE A 91 -4.58 -8.59 -20.61
CA PHE A 91 -3.71 -9.56 -21.27
C PHE A 91 -4.32 -10.98 -21.28
N LEU A 92 -4.75 -11.47 -20.12
CA LEU A 92 -5.37 -12.80 -20.00
C LEU A 92 -6.68 -12.91 -20.79
N GLY A 93 -7.46 -11.84 -20.89
CA GLY A 93 -8.68 -11.81 -21.70
C GLY A 93 -8.38 -11.89 -23.20
N ASP A 94 -7.30 -11.27 -23.66
CA ASP A 94 -6.88 -11.31 -25.06
C ASP A 94 -6.38 -12.71 -25.48
N LEU A 95 -5.77 -13.47 -24.55
CA LEU A 95 -5.36 -14.85 -24.78
C LEU A 95 -6.52 -15.85 -24.95
N ASP A 96 -7.74 -15.49 -24.53
CA ASP A 96 -8.91 -16.39 -24.63
C ASP A 96 -9.42 -16.54 -26.07
N GLN A 97 -8.82 -15.84 -27.04
CA GLN A 97 -9.10 -16.01 -28.46
C GLN A 97 -8.74 -17.42 -29.00
N ASP A 98 -7.94 -18.21 -28.26
CA ASP A 98 -7.47 -19.54 -28.66
C ASP A 98 -8.27 -20.72 -28.05
N GLY A 99 -9.61 -20.62 -28.01
CA GLY A 99 -10.49 -21.76 -27.73
C GLY A 99 -11.03 -21.88 -26.30
N ALA A 100 -10.80 -20.88 -25.44
CA ALA A 100 -11.55 -20.70 -24.20
C ALA A 100 -12.82 -19.85 -24.46
N PRO A 101 -13.85 -19.91 -23.59
CA PRO A 101 -14.91 -18.90 -23.62
C PRO A 101 -14.29 -17.50 -23.45
N ALA A 102 -14.69 -16.55 -24.29
CA ALA A 102 -14.15 -15.19 -24.26
C ALA A 102 -14.24 -14.59 -22.84
N GLY A 103 -13.09 -14.19 -22.28
CA GLY A 103 -12.99 -13.56 -20.97
C GLY A 103 -12.92 -14.52 -19.77
N ALA A 104 -12.92 -15.84 -19.98
CA ALA A 104 -12.86 -16.83 -18.91
C ALA A 104 -11.63 -16.65 -18.00
N ARG A 105 -10.43 -16.39 -18.55
CA ARG A 105 -9.23 -16.15 -17.74
C ARG A 105 -9.28 -14.81 -17.02
N ALA A 106 -9.79 -13.77 -17.67
CA ALA A 106 -9.98 -12.45 -17.05
C ALA A 106 -10.95 -12.49 -15.85
N ASP A 107 -12.00 -13.30 -15.94
CA ASP A 107 -12.98 -13.49 -14.86
C ASP A 107 -12.44 -14.39 -13.74
N ALA A 108 -11.66 -15.41 -14.09
CA ALA A 108 -10.93 -16.21 -13.12
C ALA A 108 -9.95 -15.35 -12.30
N LEU A 109 -9.17 -14.48 -12.97
CA LEU A 109 -8.27 -13.54 -12.29
C LEU A 109 -9.04 -12.57 -11.38
N GLY A 110 -10.17 -12.03 -11.86
CA GLY A 110 -11.01 -11.15 -11.04
C GLY A 110 -11.53 -11.84 -9.78
N SER A 111 -11.89 -13.11 -9.87
CA SER A 111 -12.31 -13.92 -8.72
C SER A 111 -11.14 -14.19 -7.76
N ALA A 112 -9.98 -14.57 -8.30
CA ALA A 112 -8.77 -14.78 -7.51
C ALA A 112 -8.35 -13.50 -6.76
N GLN A 113 -8.40 -12.33 -7.40
CA GLN A 113 -8.06 -11.05 -6.78
C GLN A 113 -8.98 -10.71 -5.60
N ARG A 114 -10.30 -10.90 -5.75
CA ARG A 114 -11.26 -10.65 -4.65
C ARG A 114 -11.02 -11.58 -3.46
N THR A 115 -10.80 -12.86 -3.72
CA THR A 115 -10.48 -13.83 -2.67
C THR A 115 -9.15 -13.51 -2.00
N TRP A 116 -8.15 -13.11 -2.78
CA TRP A 116 -6.84 -12.71 -2.26
C TRP A 116 -6.93 -11.47 -1.35
N LEU A 117 -7.73 -10.46 -1.69
CA LEU A 117 -7.97 -9.29 -0.83
C LEU A 117 -8.56 -9.71 0.53
N ALA A 118 -9.58 -10.58 0.51
CA ALA A 118 -10.17 -11.11 1.73
C ALA A 118 -9.16 -11.92 2.57
N PHE A 119 -8.30 -12.70 1.92
CA PHE A 119 -7.20 -13.41 2.58
C PHE A 119 -6.21 -12.44 3.22
N ARG A 120 -5.72 -11.43 2.49
CA ARG A 120 -4.77 -10.43 3.00
C ARG A 120 -5.32 -9.76 4.26
N ASP A 121 -6.54 -9.27 4.20
CA ASP A 121 -7.15 -8.54 5.30
C ASP A 121 -7.35 -9.45 6.53
N ALA A 122 -7.75 -10.72 6.31
CA ALA A 122 -7.91 -11.70 7.38
C ALA A 122 -6.56 -12.12 8.00
N GLU A 123 -5.54 -12.37 7.18
CA GLU A 123 -4.20 -12.76 7.63
C GLU A 123 -3.53 -11.63 8.42
N CYS A 124 -3.57 -10.40 7.90
CA CYS A 124 -2.99 -9.26 8.60
C CYS A 124 -3.80 -8.91 9.86
N GLY A 125 -5.12 -9.06 9.85
CA GLY A 125 -5.96 -8.96 11.04
C GLY A 125 -5.61 -9.99 12.11
N LEU A 126 -5.36 -11.25 11.72
CA LEU A 126 -4.86 -12.28 12.64
C LEU A 126 -3.51 -11.89 13.24
N ARG A 127 -2.56 -11.41 12.43
CA ARG A 127 -1.26 -10.96 12.94
C ARG A 127 -1.41 -9.80 13.92
N TYR A 128 -2.29 -8.84 13.68
CA TYR A 128 -2.59 -7.78 14.64
C TYR A 128 -3.07 -8.35 15.99
N LEU A 129 -4.04 -9.27 15.96
CA LEU A 129 -4.62 -9.86 17.17
C LEU A 129 -3.63 -10.74 17.96
N ARG A 130 -2.70 -11.42 17.27
CA ARG A 130 -1.63 -12.19 17.92
C ARG A 130 -0.71 -11.34 18.80
N TRP A 131 -0.66 -10.03 18.55
CA TRP A 131 0.14 -9.07 19.31
C TRP A 131 -0.73 -8.08 20.10
N GLN A 132 -1.96 -8.46 20.47
CA GLN A 132 -2.94 -7.58 21.13
C GLN A 132 -2.42 -6.86 22.38
N ASP A 133 -1.51 -7.48 23.14
CA ASP A 133 -0.98 -6.96 24.39
C ASP A 133 0.06 -5.83 24.22
N GLY A 134 0.56 -5.61 23.00
CA GLY A 134 1.57 -4.60 22.68
C GLY A 134 1.10 -3.59 21.66
N THR A 135 1.62 -2.36 21.70
CA THR A 135 1.36 -1.35 20.66
C THR A 135 1.97 -1.73 19.32
N ILE A 136 3.04 -2.55 19.33
CA ILE A 136 3.75 -3.02 18.14
C ILE A 136 2.86 -3.71 17.10
N ARG A 137 1.68 -4.21 17.51
CA ARG A 137 0.66 -4.80 16.63
C ARG A 137 0.32 -3.93 15.42
N SER A 138 0.35 -2.61 15.54
CA SER A 138 0.09 -1.70 14.41
C SER A 138 1.20 -1.78 13.36
N VAL A 139 2.46 -1.87 13.77
CA VAL A 139 3.60 -2.05 12.85
C VAL A 139 3.54 -3.43 12.22
N ILE A 140 3.26 -4.49 13.00
CA ILE A 140 3.11 -5.86 12.50
C ILE A 140 2.00 -5.96 11.44
N PHE A 141 0.87 -5.30 11.67
CA PHE A 141 -0.21 -5.22 10.68
C PHE A 141 0.25 -4.49 9.42
N ALA A 142 0.86 -3.31 9.57
CA ALA A 142 1.33 -2.54 8.42
C ALA A 142 2.36 -3.32 7.58
N SER A 143 3.34 -3.97 8.21
CA SER A 143 4.33 -4.79 7.49
C SER A 143 3.69 -5.97 6.77
N CYS A 144 2.70 -6.64 7.38
CA CYS A 144 1.96 -7.70 6.70
C CYS A 144 1.24 -7.19 5.44
N MET A 145 0.60 -6.02 5.53
CA MET A 145 -0.09 -5.41 4.41
C MET A 145 0.89 -5.06 3.29
N LEU A 146 2.07 -4.51 3.63
CA LEU A 146 3.14 -4.22 2.69
C LEU A 146 3.61 -5.48 1.96
N ASP A 147 4.01 -6.51 2.72
CA ASP A 147 4.55 -7.76 2.20
C ASP A 147 3.59 -8.41 1.20
N LEU A 148 2.34 -8.68 1.65
CA LEU A 148 1.38 -9.37 0.80
C LEU A 148 1.02 -8.55 -0.44
N THR A 149 0.88 -7.22 -0.30
CA THR A 149 0.56 -6.35 -1.45
C THR A 149 1.69 -6.32 -2.47
N ALA A 150 2.95 -6.23 -2.01
CA ALA A 150 4.11 -6.25 -2.90
C ALA A 150 4.23 -7.60 -3.63
N GLU A 151 4.09 -8.71 -2.90
CA GLU A 151 4.08 -10.06 -3.49
C GLU A 151 3.00 -10.18 -4.57
N ARG A 152 1.80 -9.64 -4.31
CA ARG A 152 0.71 -9.71 -5.28
C ARG A 152 0.95 -8.83 -6.51
N ALA A 153 1.50 -7.63 -6.34
CA ALA A 153 1.87 -6.77 -7.45
C ALA A 153 2.84 -7.48 -8.41
N LEU A 154 3.89 -8.09 -7.84
CA LEU A 154 4.89 -8.83 -8.61
C LEU A 154 4.30 -10.08 -9.27
N ALA A 155 3.52 -10.87 -8.54
CA ALA A 155 2.86 -12.04 -9.12
C ALA A 155 1.92 -11.69 -10.28
N LEU A 156 1.23 -10.54 -10.22
CA LEU A 156 0.39 -10.07 -11.32
C LEU A 156 1.23 -9.66 -12.54
N ARG A 157 2.33 -8.94 -12.33
CA ARG A 157 3.28 -8.56 -13.39
C ARG A 157 3.85 -9.80 -14.08
N ASP A 158 4.38 -10.73 -13.30
CA ASP A 158 5.10 -11.91 -13.78
C ASP A 158 4.22 -12.85 -14.63
N MET A 159 2.90 -12.89 -14.37
CA MET A 159 1.93 -13.63 -15.22
C MET A 159 1.92 -13.20 -16.68
N ARG A 160 2.40 -11.99 -17.01
CA ARG A 160 2.52 -11.51 -18.39
C ARG A 160 3.88 -11.84 -19.00
N GLU A 161 4.93 -11.95 -18.19
CA GLU A 161 6.31 -12.19 -18.65
C GLU A 161 6.61 -13.67 -18.90
N SER A 162 5.93 -14.59 -18.22
CA SER A 162 6.12 -16.05 -18.37
C SER A 162 5.61 -16.63 -19.71
N SER A 163 5.43 -15.81 -20.73
CA SER A 163 4.82 -16.16 -22.03
C SER A 163 5.82 -16.28 -23.18
N ASP A 164 7.09 -15.95 -22.93
CA ASP A 164 8.22 -16.08 -23.88
C ASP A 164 8.92 -17.44 -23.73
#